data_AF-A0A2V8HXT6-F1
#
_entry.id   AF-A0A2V8HXT6-F1
#
_cell.length_a   1.000
_cell.length_b   1.000
_cell.length_c   1.000
_cell.angle_alpha   90.00
_cell.angle_beta   90.00
_cell.angle_gamma   90.00
#
_symmetry.space_group_name_H-M   'P 1'
#
loop_
_entity.id
_entity.type
_entity.pdbx_description
1 polymer ?
#
loop_
_entity_poly.entity_id
_entity_poly.type
_entity_poly.pdbx_seq_one_letter_code
_entity_poly.pdbx_strand_id
1 'polypeptide(L)'
;MRAVIQLDNVSKRYWLRRNRSGELKVRFLGLLHKDRRETRDELWALRDVSITIGQGESVGVIGRNGSGKSTLLKLVAGIHEPTSGDVRVARGTRVGTLIELGVGFHPELSGRENVFLNAAIHGLTRPAIEALYPAIVDYAGLRDFMDVPLKNYSSGMQMRLGFAVAANLDPDILLLDEIFAVGDEEFQNQCRRTLAQFLSAGKTILFVSHAAASVRAVCHRVCLLEHGRLLYDGGVDGGFNAYHRLMLTSSPAPSPVPAVQATALSSSAEAAGEPWHRVTVGGLWDELGELQFDFLKNQGLLPSHYLLDVGCGSLRGGIHFIRYLDPGHYIGFDCDEPLVRAGIEIELARVKLDPARATFIVNDNFQLDGLPPIDFAFAQELFPEIPLTTVITCIAAVVKKLAPGGRFYVTYFEDPNPAETAPVVQPSGVVTHPDMFPYHLNFEVLEVMAVIARA
;
A
#
# COMPACT_ATOMS: atom_id res chain seq x y z
N MET A 1 21.44 -19.57 -16.29
CA MET A 1 20.24 -18.74 -16.56
C MET A 1 20.55 -17.76 -17.68
N ARG A 2 19.66 -17.62 -18.66
CA ARG A 2 19.78 -16.58 -19.69
C ARG A 2 19.14 -15.30 -19.16
N ALA A 3 19.89 -14.18 -19.13
CA ALA A 3 19.35 -12.89 -18.74
C ALA A 3 18.32 -12.39 -19.78
N VAL A 4 17.16 -11.93 -19.33
CA VAL A 4 16.08 -11.38 -20.17
C VAL A 4 15.85 -9.89 -19.93
N ILE A 5 16.13 -9.42 -18.72
CA ILE A 5 16.16 -8.00 -18.36
C ILE A 5 17.51 -7.72 -17.70
N GLN A 6 18.20 -6.68 -18.16
CA GLN A 6 19.46 -6.24 -17.58
C GLN A 6 19.47 -4.72 -17.47
N LEU A 7 19.67 -4.22 -16.25
CA LEU A 7 19.92 -2.82 -15.93
C LEU A 7 21.38 -2.72 -15.51
N ASP A 8 22.16 -1.88 -16.18
CA ASP A 8 23.57 -1.61 -15.87
C ASP A 8 23.74 -0.14 -15.47
N ASN A 9 23.94 0.12 -14.18
CA ASN A 9 24.21 1.44 -13.59
C ASN A 9 23.16 2.51 -13.99
N VAL A 10 21.90 2.10 -14.01
CA VAL A 10 20.79 2.91 -14.50
C VAL A 10 20.46 4.02 -13.52
N SER A 11 20.45 5.25 -14.03
CA SER A 11 19.96 6.42 -13.30
C SER A 11 18.88 7.14 -14.09
N LYS A 12 17.88 7.67 -13.40
CA LYS A 12 16.81 8.48 -14.01
C LYS A 12 16.60 9.76 -13.22
N ARG A 13 16.82 10.88 -13.90
CA ARG A 13 16.58 12.23 -13.38
C ARG A 13 15.34 12.84 -14.03
N TYR A 14 14.53 13.49 -13.21
CA TYR A 14 13.45 14.37 -13.60
C TYR A 14 13.75 15.80 -13.15
N TRP A 15 13.24 16.77 -13.90
CA TRP A 15 13.31 18.18 -13.55
C TRP A 15 11.99 18.62 -12.96
N LEU A 16 11.98 18.96 -11.67
CA LEU A 16 10.82 19.52 -11.00
C LEU A 16 10.69 20.98 -11.42
N ARG A 17 9.64 21.29 -12.19
CA ARG A 17 9.25 22.68 -12.46
C ARG A 17 8.30 23.12 -11.36
N ARG A 18 8.80 23.83 -10.36
CA ARG A 18 7.95 24.56 -9.40
C ARG A 18 7.39 25.82 -10.07
N ASN A 19 6.39 25.66 -10.93
CA ASN A 19 5.62 26.80 -11.40
C ASN A 19 4.63 27.21 -10.30
N ARG A 20 4.96 28.26 -9.54
CA ARG A 20 3.94 29.10 -8.91
C ARG A 20 3.30 29.92 -10.03
N SER A 21 2.12 29.49 -10.47
CA SER A 21 1.19 30.23 -11.33
C SER A 21 1.68 30.54 -12.75
N GLY A 22 0.93 30.08 -13.75
CA GLY A 22 1.20 30.42 -15.15
C GLY A 22 0.99 31.91 -15.41
N GLU A 23 2.05 32.64 -15.76
CA GLU A 23 1.92 33.87 -16.53
C GLU A 23 3.12 34.04 -17.47
N LEU A 24 2.82 34.28 -18.75
CA LEU A 24 3.76 34.82 -19.75
C LEU A 24 4.46 36.10 -19.24
N LYS A 25 3.85 36.81 -18.27
CA LYS A 25 4.39 38.01 -17.59
C LYS A 25 5.66 37.73 -16.79
N VAL A 26 5.81 36.55 -16.17
CA VAL A 26 7.03 36.23 -15.38
C VAL A 26 8.24 36.04 -16.30
N ARG A 27 8.04 35.44 -17.48
CA ARG A 27 9.11 35.31 -18.50
C ARG A 27 9.55 36.67 -19.06
N PHE A 28 8.64 37.63 -19.18
CA PHE A 28 8.94 38.98 -19.65
C PHE A 28 9.69 39.81 -18.58
N LEU A 29 9.33 39.65 -17.30
CA LEU A 29 10.04 40.28 -16.17
C LEU A 29 11.42 39.65 -15.89
N GLY A 30 11.62 38.37 -16.22
CA GLY A 30 12.90 37.66 -16.09
C GLY A 30 14.00 38.12 -17.04
N LEU A 31 13.68 38.88 -18.10
CA LEU A 31 14.67 39.50 -18.99
C LEU A 31 15.36 40.73 -18.37
N LEU A 32 14.74 41.35 -17.35
CA LEU A 32 15.22 42.59 -16.72
C LEU A 32 15.93 42.39 -15.37
N HIS A 33 15.78 41.22 -14.73
CA HIS A 33 16.41 40.93 -13.44
C HIS A 33 17.11 39.56 -13.46
N LYS A 34 18.44 39.58 -13.46
CA LYS A 34 19.33 38.41 -13.52
C LYS A 34 19.19 37.45 -12.33
N ASP A 35 18.59 37.92 -11.22
CA ASP A 35 18.44 37.20 -9.96
C ASP A 35 17.11 36.43 -9.80
N ARG A 36 16.26 36.40 -10.83
CA ARG A 36 14.98 35.64 -10.84
C ARG A 36 15.00 34.41 -11.76
N ARG A 37 16.15 33.72 -11.87
CA ARG A 37 16.22 32.45 -12.61
C ARG A 37 15.39 31.38 -11.90
N GLU A 38 14.48 30.74 -12.63
CA GLU A 38 13.75 29.54 -12.20
C GLU A 38 14.72 28.54 -11.56
N THR A 39 14.55 28.26 -10.27
CA THR A 39 15.24 27.14 -9.61
C THR A 39 14.64 25.85 -10.16
N ARG A 40 15.40 25.17 -11.03
CA ARG A 40 15.06 23.83 -11.49
C ARG A 40 15.52 22.85 -10.43
N ASP A 41 14.60 22.39 -9.59
CA ASP A 41 14.92 21.36 -8.60
C ASP A 41 15.10 20.01 -9.33
N GLU A 42 16.21 19.33 -9.09
CA GLU A 42 16.49 18.03 -9.69
C GLU A 42 15.96 16.91 -8.79
N LEU A 43 15.12 16.03 -9.35
CA LEU A 43 14.67 14.81 -8.67
C LEU A 43 15.32 13.60 -9.34
N TRP A 44 16.07 12.83 -8.56
CA TRP A 44 16.64 11.57 -9.03
C TRP A 44 15.76 10.41 -8.57
N ALA A 45 14.96 9.89 -9.50
CA ALA A 45 14.05 8.78 -9.23
C ALA A 45 14.79 7.44 -9.14
N LEU A 46 15.88 7.26 -9.89
CA LEU A 46 16.82 6.14 -9.76
C LEU A 46 18.27 6.66 -9.86
N ARG A 47 19.19 6.02 -9.14
CA ARG A 47 20.62 6.31 -9.12
C ARG A 47 21.43 5.02 -9.07
N ASP A 48 22.22 4.79 -10.12
CA ASP A 48 23.21 3.73 -10.24
C ASP A 48 22.66 2.32 -9.95
N VAL A 49 21.44 2.05 -10.42
CA VAL A 49 20.76 0.76 -10.18
C VAL A 49 21.21 -0.28 -11.20
N SER A 50 21.74 -1.40 -10.71
CA SER A 50 22.12 -2.56 -11.52
C SER A 50 21.34 -3.80 -11.08
N ILE A 51 20.57 -4.39 -12.00
CA ILE A 51 19.73 -5.57 -11.74
C ILE A 51 19.78 -6.47 -12.97
N THR A 52 19.98 -7.78 -12.77
CA THR A 52 19.86 -8.78 -13.82
C THR A 52 18.76 -9.78 -13.46
N ILE A 53 17.81 -9.98 -14.36
CA ILE A 53 16.69 -10.92 -14.20
C ILE A 53 16.79 -12.01 -15.27
N GLY A 54 16.76 -13.26 -14.82
CA GLY A 54 16.79 -14.45 -15.67
C GLY A 54 15.43 -14.80 -16.26
N GLN A 55 15.43 -15.51 -17.40
CA GLN A 55 14.19 -16.07 -17.96
C GLN A 55 13.51 -17.00 -16.94
N GLY A 56 12.20 -16.81 -16.75
CA GLY A 56 11.40 -17.62 -15.82
C GLY A 56 11.52 -17.18 -14.37
N GLU A 57 12.30 -16.13 -14.09
CA GLU A 57 12.35 -15.55 -12.74
C GLU A 57 11.09 -14.75 -12.44
N SER A 58 10.78 -14.66 -11.14
CA SER A 58 9.70 -13.87 -10.59
C SER A 58 10.29 -13.02 -9.48
N VAL A 59 10.43 -11.73 -9.81
CA VAL A 59 11.16 -10.76 -9.01
C VAL A 59 10.18 -9.69 -8.51
N GLY A 60 10.12 -9.52 -7.20
CA GLY A 60 9.40 -8.41 -6.58
C GLY A 60 10.27 -7.16 -6.51
N VAL A 61 9.74 -5.97 -6.78
CA VAL A 61 10.41 -4.70 -6.44
C VAL A 61 9.63 -4.04 -5.31
N ILE A 62 10.29 -3.90 -4.17
CA ILE A 62 9.71 -3.40 -2.92
C ILE A 62 10.45 -2.11 -2.49
N GLY A 63 9.85 -1.32 -1.61
CA GLY A 63 10.40 -0.04 -1.16
C GLY A 63 9.35 1.03 -0.97
N ARG A 64 9.69 2.14 -0.31
CA ARG A 64 8.75 3.22 0.02
C ARG A 64 8.10 3.87 -1.20
N ASN A 65 7.02 4.61 -0.95
CA ASN A 65 6.51 5.54 -1.94
C ASN A 65 7.60 6.54 -2.33
N GLY A 66 7.72 6.82 -3.63
CA GLY A 66 8.80 7.65 -4.15
C GLY A 66 10.20 6.99 -4.19
N SER A 67 10.35 5.70 -3.88
CA SER A 67 11.65 5.03 -3.95
C SER A 67 12.14 4.72 -5.38
N GLY A 68 11.28 4.88 -6.39
CA GLY A 68 11.62 4.70 -7.81
C GLY A 68 11.06 3.45 -8.49
N LYS A 69 10.21 2.66 -7.81
CA LYS A 69 9.65 1.39 -8.33
C LYS A 69 8.92 1.53 -9.66
N SER A 70 7.94 2.42 -9.76
CA SER A 70 7.20 2.65 -11.01
C SER A 70 8.10 3.28 -12.09
N THR A 71 9.11 4.07 -11.71
CA THR A 71 10.13 4.55 -12.67
C THR A 71 10.93 3.38 -13.23
N LEU A 72 11.35 2.43 -12.40
CA LEU A 72 12.06 1.23 -12.82
C LEU A 72 11.22 0.39 -13.80
N LEU A 73 9.95 0.15 -13.47
CA LEU A 73 9.00 -0.52 -14.36
C LEU A 73 8.89 0.18 -15.72
N LYS A 74 8.73 1.52 -15.74
CA LYS A 74 8.63 2.31 -16.97
C LYS A 74 9.89 2.28 -17.82
N LEU A 75 11.06 2.18 -17.20
CA LEU A 75 12.34 1.99 -17.91
C LEU A 75 12.42 0.60 -18.55
N VAL A 76 12.07 -0.46 -17.80
CA VAL A 76 12.04 -1.83 -18.33
C VAL A 76 11.00 -1.98 -19.46
N ALA A 77 9.86 -1.31 -19.34
CA ALA A 77 8.82 -1.25 -20.36
C ALA A 77 9.24 -0.48 -21.63
N GLY A 78 10.33 0.29 -21.59
CA GLY A 78 10.74 1.17 -22.68
C GLY A 78 9.87 2.43 -22.84
N ILE A 79 9.03 2.76 -21.86
CA ILE A 79 8.20 3.98 -21.83
C ILE A 79 9.09 5.21 -21.58
N HIS A 80 10.15 5.03 -20.79
CA HIS A 80 11.13 6.06 -20.51
C HIS A 80 12.53 5.58 -20.86
N GLU A 81 13.36 6.50 -21.34
CA GLU A 81 14.80 6.28 -21.46
C GLU A 81 15.51 6.62 -20.14
N PRO A 82 16.58 5.90 -19.78
CA PRO A 82 17.42 6.26 -18.64
C PRO A 82 18.14 7.60 -18.90
N THR A 83 18.49 8.32 -17.85
CA THR A 83 19.35 9.50 -17.95
C THR A 83 20.82 9.09 -18.15
N SER A 84 21.23 8.00 -17.53
CA SER A 84 22.53 7.35 -17.72
C SER A 84 22.42 5.87 -17.40
N GLY A 85 23.39 5.07 -17.85
CA GLY A 85 23.35 3.62 -17.79
C GLY A 85 22.52 3.01 -18.92
N ASP A 86 22.43 1.68 -18.93
CA ASP A 86 21.76 0.92 -19.99
C ASP A 86 20.64 0.04 -19.44
N VAL A 87 19.50 0.04 -20.12
CA VAL A 87 18.41 -0.91 -19.90
C VAL A 87 18.30 -1.79 -21.13
N ARG A 88 18.48 -3.10 -20.98
CA ARG A 88 18.43 -4.07 -22.08
C ARG A 88 17.38 -5.13 -21.78
N VAL A 89 16.43 -5.25 -22.69
CA VAL A 89 15.48 -6.37 -22.74
C VAL A 89 15.89 -7.28 -23.90
N ALA A 90 15.89 -8.60 -23.69
CA ALA A 90 16.32 -9.55 -24.70
C ALA A 90 15.53 -9.38 -26.02
N ARG A 91 16.22 -9.44 -27.16
CA ARG A 91 15.58 -9.26 -28.48
C ARG A 91 14.51 -10.32 -28.73
N GLY A 92 13.39 -9.88 -29.32
CA GLY A 92 12.26 -10.75 -29.63
C GLY A 92 11.38 -11.10 -28.44
N THR A 93 11.64 -10.52 -27.26
CA THR A 93 10.85 -10.73 -26.04
C THR A 93 9.65 -9.79 -26.03
N ARG A 94 8.44 -10.33 -25.89
CA ARG A 94 7.23 -9.53 -25.72
C ARG A 94 7.04 -9.15 -24.27
N VAL A 95 6.95 -7.85 -24.01
CA VAL A 95 6.69 -7.30 -22.68
C VAL A 95 5.22 -6.93 -22.59
N GLY A 96 4.49 -7.59 -21.70
CA GLY A 96 3.14 -7.20 -21.31
C GLY A 96 3.22 -6.30 -20.08
N THR A 97 2.53 -5.16 -20.11
CA THR A 97 2.64 -4.15 -19.07
C THR A 97 1.28 -3.83 -18.47
N LEU A 98 1.15 -4.05 -17.16
CA LEU A 98 0.07 -3.54 -16.31
C LEU A 98 0.66 -2.53 -15.35
N ILE A 99 1.24 -1.47 -15.92
CA ILE A 99 1.87 -0.38 -15.18
C ILE A 99 0.87 0.78 -15.23
N GLU A 100 0.35 1.20 -14.08
CA GLU A 100 -0.69 2.22 -13.93
C GLU A 100 -2.03 1.84 -14.61
N LEU A 101 -3.14 2.08 -13.90
CA LEU A 101 -4.50 1.87 -14.43
C LEU A 101 -4.67 2.62 -15.77
N GLY A 102 -4.77 1.88 -16.87
CA GLY A 102 -5.16 2.42 -18.17
C GLY A 102 -4.04 2.96 -19.06
N VAL A 103 -2.77 2.60 -18.85
CA VAL A 103 -1.74 2.88 -19.88
C VAL A 103 -2.11 2.19 -21.19
N GLY A 104 -2.23 2.98 -22.26
CA GLY A 104 -2.67 2.52 -23.58
C GLY A 104 -4.20 2.50 -23.77
N PHE A 105 -4.97 2.94 -22.77
CA PHE A 105 -6.40 3.17 -22.91
C PHE A 105 -6.73 4.64 -23.19
N HIS A 106 -7.81 4.85 -23.94
CA HIS A 106 -8.36 6.15 -24.29
C HIS A 106 -9.78 6.29 -23.70
N PRO A 107 -10.03 7.26 -22.80
CA PRO A 107 -11.30 7.37 -22.07
C PRO A 107 -12.54 7.56 -22.94
N GLU A 108 -12.38 8.22 -24.09
CA GLU A 108 -13.49 8.46 -25.04
C GLU A 108 -13.80 7.25 -25.94
N LEU A 109 -12.91 6.26 -26.01
CA LEU A 109 -13.13 5.05 -26.79
C LEU A 109 -13.92 4.02 -25.96
N SER A 110 -14.70 3.19 -26.64
CA SER A 110 -15.40 2.05 -26.03
C SER A 110 -14.42 1.01 -25.47
N GLY A 111 -14.89 0.12 -24.60
CA GLY A 111 -14.09 -1.01 -24.13
C GLY A 111 -13.53 -1.85 -25.29
N ARG A 112 -14.34 -2.08 -26.32
CA ARG A 112 -13.94 -2.80 -27.53
C ARG A 112 -12.80 -2.09 -28.25
N GLU A 113 -12.96 -0.81 -28.54
CA GLU A 113 -11.92 -0.04 -29.21
C GLU A 113 -10.63 0.03 -28.40
N ASN A 114 -10.74 0.08 -27.07
CA ASN A 114 -9.61 0.01 -26.15
C ASN A 114 -8.87 -1.33 -26.18
N VAL A 115 -9.59 -2.47 -26.29
CA VAL A 115 -8.95 -3.78 -26.51
C VAL A 115 -8.13 -3.78 -27.80
N PHE A 116 -8.71 -3.27 -28.89
CA PHE A 116 -8.02 -3.19 -30.18
C PHE A 116 -6.82 -2.26 -30.15
N LEU A 117 -6.96 -1.07 -29.53
CA LEU A 117 -5.88 -0.10 -29.39
C LEU A 117 -4.72 -0.69 -28.59
N ASN A 118 -5.01 -1.24 -27.41
CA ASN A 118 -3.99 -1.77 -26.51
C ASN A 118 -3.25 -2.97 -27.14
N ALA A 119 -3.99 -3.93 -27.71
CA ALA A 119 -3.37 -5.07 -28.38
C ALA A 119 -2.54 -4.67 -29.61
N ALA A 120 -2.96 -3.63 -30.35
CA ALA A 120 -2.18 -3.10 -31.48
C ALA A 120 -0.88 -2.42 -31.03
N ILE A 121 -0.89 -1.70 -29.88
CA ILE A 121 0.33 -1.14 -29.26
C ILE A 121 1.34 -2.26 -28.93
N HIS A 122 0.84 -3.44 -28.54
CA HIS A 122 1.66 -4.63 -28.31
C HIS A 122 2.05 -5.40 -29.59
N GLY A 123 1.77 -4.83 -30.77
CA GLY A 123 2.23 -5.35 -32.07
C GLY A 123 1.36 -6.44 -32.68
N LEU A 124 0.13 -6.65 -32.18
CA LEU A 124 -0.79 -7.61 -32.78
C LEU A 124 -1.47 -7.04 -34.02
N THR A 125 -1.66 -7.90 -35.02
CA THR A 125 -2.43 -7.55 -36.21
C THR A 125 -3.93 -7.60 -35.90
N ARG A 126 -4.74 -6.81 -36.62
CA ARG A 126 -6.19 -6.77 -36.43
C ARG A 126 -6.86 -8.17 -36.45
N PRO A 127 -6.51 -9.11 -37.36
CA PRO A 127 -7.08 -10.47 -37.32
C PRO A 127 -6.69 -11.27 -36.06
N ALA A 128 -5.47 -11.09 -35.54
CA ALA A 128 -5.05 -11.74 -34.31
C ALA A 128 -5.84 -11.21 -33.10
N ILE A 129 -6.10 -9.90 -33.07
CA ILE A 129 -6.93 -9.26 -32.05
C ILE A 129 -8.37 -9.79 -32.13
N GLU A 130 -8.97 -9.87 -33.33
CA GLU A 130 -10.32 -10.41 -33.51
C GLU A 130 -10.46 -11.85 -33.01
N ALA A 131 -9.42 -12.67 -33.19
CA ALA A 131 -9.40 -14.04 -32.67
C ALA A 131 -9.32 -14.12 -31.14
N LEU A 132 -8.59 -13.20 -30.50
CA LEU A 132 -8.44 -13.13 -29.03
C LEU A 132 -9.59 -12.41 -28.33
N TYR A 133 -10.30 -11.54 -29.06
CA TYR A 133 -11.32 -10.65 -28.49
C TYR A 133 -12.37 -11.37 -27.64
N PRO A 134 -12.98 -12.51 -28.07
CA PRO A 134 -13.96 -13.21 -27.24
C PRO A 134 -13.38 -13.66 -25.90
N ALA A 135 -12.17 -14.22 -25.89
CA ALA A 135 -11.49 -14.67 -24.68
C ALA A 135 -11.19 -13.50 -23.73
N ILE A 136 -10.79 -12.34 -24.27
CA ILE A 136 -10.58 -11.12 -23.48
C ILE A 136 -11.88 -10.64 -22.83
N VAL A 137 -12.97 -10.59 -23.59
CA VAL A 137 -14.29 -10.15 -23.08
C VAL A 137 -14.80 -11.09 -22.00
N ASP A 138 -14.70 -12.40 -22.22
CA ASP A 138 -15.13 -13.41 -21.26
C ASP A 138 -14.27 -13.36 -19.99
N TYR A 139 -12.95 -13.20 -20.14
CA TYR A 139 -12.05 -13.06 -19.01
C TYR A 139 -12.36 -11.81 -18.17
N ALA A 140 -12.66 -10.68 -18.81
CA ALA A 140 -12.98 -9.43 -18.11
C ALA A 140 -14.35 -9.48 -17.39
N GLY A 141 -15.29 -10.28 -17.89
CA GLY A 141 -16.67 -10.31 -17.40
C GLY A 141 -17.45 -9.03 -17.73
N LEU A 142 -17.08 -8.31 -18.80
CA LEU A 142 -17.61 -6.98 -19.14
C LEU A 142 -18.40 -6.95 -20.45
N ARG A 143 -18.97 -8.08 -20.87
CA ARG A 143 -19.63 -8.25 -22.17
C ARG A 143 -20.65 -7.15 -22.49
N ASP A 144 -21.49 -6.77 -21.52
CA ASP A 144 -22.54 -5.76 -21.68
C ASP A 144 -22.01 -4.31 -21.72
N PHE A 145 -20.75 -4.10 -21.33
CA PHE A 145 -20.13 -2.78 -21.28
C PHE A 145 -19.18 -2.53 -22.44
N MET A 146 -18.87 -3.53 -23.28
CA MET A 146 -17.82 -3.42 -24.29
C MET A 146 -18.04 -2.31 -25.32
N ASP A 147 -19.29 -1.93 -25.60
CA ASP A 147 -19.61 -0.84 -26.53
C ASP A 147 -19.84 0.51 -25.81
N VAL A 148 -19.61 0.57 -24.49
CA VAL A 148 -19.68 1.78 -23.66
C VAL A 148 -18.30 2.46 -23.59
N PRO A 149 -18.22 3.80 -23.68
CA PRO A 149 -16.97 4.55 -23.47
C PRO A 149 -16.30 4.26 -22.13
N LEU A 150 -14.98 4.10 -22.13
CA LEU A 150 -14.20 3.69 -20.97
C LEU A 150 -14.25 4.68 -19.80
N LYS A 151 -14.48 5.98 -20.06
CA LYS A 151 -14.68 6.99 -19.02
C LYS A 151 -15.87 6.70 -18.10
N ASN A 152 -16.81 5.87 -18.54
CA ASN A 152 -17.98 5.44 -17.75
C ASN A 152 -17.72 4.14 -16.97
N TYR A 153 -16.53 3.56 -17.08
CA TYR A 153 -16.16 2.36 -16.35
C TYR A 153 -15.69 2.76 -14.94
N SER A 154 -16.01 1.95 -13.94
CA SER A 154 -15.34 2.06 -12.64
C SER A 154 -13.86 1.71 -12.77
N SER A 155 -13.03 2.14 -11.81
CA SER A 155 -11.60 1.77 -11.76
C SER A 155 -11.40 0.26 -11.78
N GLY A 156 -12.26 -0.50 -11.10
CA GLY A 156 -12.26 -1.97 -11.12
C GLY A 156 -12.56 -2.55 -12.51
N MET A 157 -13.54 -2.02 -13.24
CA MET A 157 -13.83 -2.47 -14.61
C MET A 157 -12.67 -2.16 -15.57
N GLN A 158 -12.07 -0.97 -15.46
CA GLN A 158 -10.89 -0.61 -16.26
C GLN A 158 -9.73 -1.55 -16.00
N MET A 159 -9.49 -1.90 -14.73
CA MET A 159 -8.47 -2.85 -14.34
C MET A 159 -8.73 -4.26 -14.88
N ARG A 160 -9.98 -4.75 -14.77
CA ARG A 160 -10.38 -6.04 -15.32
C ARG A 160 -10.09 -6.13 -16.80
N LEU A 161 -10.48 -5.09 -17.54
CA LEU A 161 -10.22 -5.02 -18.97
C LEU A 161 -8.71 -4.99 -19.27
N GLY A 162 -7.94 -4.17 -18.56
CA GLY A 162 -6.49 -4.09 -18.72
C GLY A 162 -5.80 -5.43 -18.49
N PHE A 163 -6.11 -6.08 -17.36
CA PHE A 163 -5.55 -7.40 -17.04
C PHE A 163 -5.99 -8.46 -18.04
N ALA A 164 -7.27 -8.47 -18.43
CA ALA A 164 -7.79 -9.41 -19.43
C ALA A 164 -7.03 -9.31 -20.75
N VAL A 165 -6.76 -8.08 -21.22
CA VAL A 165 -5.94 -7.87 -22.41
C VAL A 165 -4.54 -8.43 -22.16
N ALA A 166 -3.82 -7.92 -21.16
CA ALA A 166 -2.41 -8.31 -20.92
C ALA A 166 -2.20 -9.82 -20.73
N ALA A 167 -3.12 -10.50 -20.03
CA ALA A 167 -3.08 -11.94 -19.81
C ALA A 167 -3.28 -12.75 -21.10
N ASN A 168 -4.12 -12.28 -22.02
CA ASN A 168 -4.42 -12.97 -23.29
C ASN A 168 -3.42 -12.65 -24.42
N LEU A 169 -2.53 -11.68 -24.23
CA LEU A 169 -1.47 -11.38 -25.20
C LEU A 169 -0.30 -12.38 -25.18
N ASP A 170 -0.26 -13.29 -24.21
CA ASP A 170 0.84 -14.26 -23.99
C ASP A 170 2.25 -13.63 -24.02
N PRO A 171 2.52 -12.60 -23.18
CA PRO A 171 3.84 -11.99 -23.12
C PRO A 171 4.90 -12.95 -22.55
N ASP A 172 6.16 -12.68 -22.86
CA ASP A 172 7.33 -13.41 -22.33
C ASP A 172 7.77 -12.85 -20.96
N ILE A 173 7.57 -11.53 -20.79
CA ILE A 173 7.78 -10.79 -19.55
C ILE A 173 6.48 -10.09 -19.18
N LEU A 174 6.01 -10.28 -17.96
CA LEU A 174 4.86 -9.58 -17.41
C LEU A 174 5.31 -8.57 -16.34
N LEU A 175 5.05 -7.29 -16.58
CA LEU A 175 5.31 -6.19 -15.66
C LEU A 175 4.02 -5.81 -14.95
N LEU A 176 4.02 -5.84 -13.62
CA LEU A 176 2.83 -5.68 -12.79
C LEU A 176 3.04 -4.59 -11.75
N ASP A 177 2.15 -3.59 -11.69
CA ASP A 177 2.16 -2.53 -10.67
C ASP A 177 0.86 -2.58 -9.84
N GLU A 178 0.94 -3.01 -8.58
CA GLU A 178 -0.14 -2.98 -7.58
C GLU A 178 -1.50 -3.60 -8.00
N ILE A 179 -1.46 -4.61 -8.85
CA ILE A 179 -2.64 -5.23 -9.47
C ILE A 179 -3.54 -6.09 -8.54
N PHE A 180 -3.33 -6.12 -7.23
CA PHE A 180 -4.22 -6.90 -6.33
C PHE A 180 -5.06 -6.02 -5.41
N ALA A 181 -4.83 -4.71 -5.39
CA ALA A 181 -5.52 -3.81 -4.47
C ALA A 181 -6.95 -3.43 -4.93
N VAL A 182 -7.33 -3.77 -6.17
CA VAL A 182 -8.61 -3.38 -6.77
C VAL A 182 -9.23 -4.59 -7.48
N GLY A 183 -10.54 -4.81 -7.31
CA GLY A 183 -11.26 -5.98 -7.81
C GLY A 183 -11.94 -6.77 -6.70
N ASP A 184 -12.91 -7.62 -7.05
CA ASP A 184 -13.52 -8.53 -6.09
C ASP A 184 -12.67 -9.79 -5.90
N GLU A 185 -13.02 -10.59 -4.89
CA GLU A 185 -12.29 -11.81 -4.54
C GLU A 185 -12.24 -12.82 -5.71
N GLU A 186 -13.32 -12.94 -6.47
CA GLU A 186 -13.39 -13.81 -7.63
C GLU A 186 -12.35 -13.42 -8.69
N PHE A 187 -12.28 -12.13 -9.03
CA PHE A 187 -11.32 -11.62 -10.00
C PHE A 187 -9.88 -11.72 -9.48
N GLN A 188 -9.63 -11.42 -8.20
CA GLN A 188 -8.30 -11.59 -7.60
C GLN A 188 -7.84 -13.05 -7.67
N ASN A 189 -8.73 -14.01 -7.38
CA ASN A 189 -8.44 -15.43 -7.49
C ASN A 189 -8.17 -15.84 -8.94
N GLN A 190 -8.90 -15.28 -9.91
CA GLN A 190 -8.62 -15.46 -11.34
C GLN A 190 -7.24 -14.94 -11.72
N CYS A 191 -6.86 -13.73 -11.29
CA CYS A 191 -5.53 -13.17 -11.50
C CYS A 191 -4.43 -14.06 -10.91
N ARG A 192 -4.59 -14.56 -9.68
CA ARG A 192 -3.63 -15.48 -9.03
C ARG A 192 -3.45 -16.76 -9.84
N ARG A 193 -4.53 -17.37 -10.34
CA ARG A 193 -4.47 -18.57 -11.19
C ARG A 193 -3.71 -18.28 -12.49
N THR A 194 -4.01 -17.16 -13.14
CA THR A 194 -3.30 -16.74 -14.36
C THR A 194 -1.81 -16.56 -14.09
N LEU A 195 -1.42 -15.87 -13.02
CA LEU A 195 -0.01 -15.69 -12.67
C LEU A 195 0.69 -17.02 -12.38
N ALA A 196 0.03 -17.94 -11.70
CA ALA A 196 0.57 -19.29 -11.49
C ALA A 196 0.78 -20.04 -12.81
N GLN A 197 -0.13 -19.88 -13.79
CA GLN A 197 0.05 -20.44 -15.14
C GLN A 197 1.26 -19.83 -15.85
N PHE A 198 1.43 -18.51 -15.80
CA PHE A 198 2.61 -17.82 -16.35
C PHE A 198 3.92 -18.36 -15.75
N LEU A 199 3.97 -18.49 -14.42
CA LEU A 199 5.12 -19.07 -13.72
C LEU A 199 5.39 -20.51 -14.17
N SER A 200 4.35 -21.35 -14.25
CA SER A 200 4.48 -22.74 -14.68
C SER A 200 4.94 -22.89 -16.13
N ALA A 201 4.62 -21.91 -16.99
CA ALA A 201 5.05 -21.82 -18.37
C ALA A 201 6.48 -21.27 -18.55
N GLY A 202 7.19 -20.96 -17.45
CA GLY A 202 8.55 -20.42 -17.49
C GLY A 202 8.62 -18.98 -17.99
N LYS A 203 7.53 -18.22 -17.88
CA LYS A 203 7.46 -16.79 -18.19
C LYS A 203 8.08 -15.98 -17.06
N THR A 204 8.57 -14.79 -17.38
CA THR A 204 9.25 -13.92 -16.41
C THR A 204 8.27 -12.91 -15.84
N ILE A 205 8.31 -12.67 -14.52
CA ILE A 205 7.44 -11.70 -13.85
C ILE A 205 8.30 -10.67 -13.12
N LEU A 206 8.00 -9.39 -13.33
CA LEU A 206 8.49 -8.30 -12.50
C LEU A 206 7.29 -7.64 -11.82
N PHE A 207 7.21 -7.78 -10.50
CA PHE A 207 6.04 -7.40 -9.73
C PHE A 207 6.37 -6.30 -8.72
N VAL A 208 5.63 -5.20 -8.77
CA VAL A 208 5.73 -4.10 -7.80
C VAL A 208 4.53 -4.16 -6.88
N SER A 209 4.81 -4.31 -5.59
CA SER A 209 3.78 -4.30 -4.55
C SER A 209 4.39 -3.97 -3.20
N HIS A 210 3.58 -3.33 -2.36
CA HIS A 210 3.87 -3.11 -0.95
C HIS A 210 3.33 -4.22 -0.05
N ALA A 211 2.46 -5.10 -0.57
CA ALA A 211 1.83 -6.17 0.20
C ALA A 211 2.74 -7.41 0.27
N ALA A 212 3.25 -7.71 1.47
CA ALA A 212 4.19 -8.81 1.66
C ALA A 212 3.61 -10.18 1.30
N ALA A 213 2.33 -10.42 1.61
CA ALA A 213 1.63 -11.66 1.25
C ALA A 213 1.60 -11.88 -0.27
N SER A 214 1.27 -10.84 -1.05
CA SER A 214 1.22 -10.90 -2.52
C SER A 214 2.60 -11.16 -3.12
N VAL A 215 3.64 -10.48 -2.61
CA VAL A 215 5.01 -10.68 -3.09
C VAL A 215 5.51 -12.09 -2.76
N ARG A 216 5.23 -12.61 -1.55
CA ARG A 216 5.59 -13.99 -1.17
C ARG A 216 4.87 -15.05 -1.99
N ALA A 217 3.63 -14.79 -2.41
CA ALA A 217 2.84 -15.72 -3.20
C ALA A 217 3.35 -15.84 -4.66
N VAL A 218 3.91 -14.76 -5.21
CA VAL A 218 4.26 -14.68 -6.64
C VAL A 218 5.77 -14.75 -6.87
N CYS A 219 6.58 -14.16 -5.99
CA CYS A 219 8.02 -13.93 -6.21
C CYS A 219 8.88 -14.81 -5.31
N HIS A 220 10.04 -15.21 -5.83
CA HIS A 220 11.09 -15.94 -5.08
C HIS A 220 12.30 -15.05 -4.75
N ARG A 221 12.43 -13.92 -5.44
CA ARG A 221 13.49 -12.93 -5.28
C ARG A 221 12.86 -11.55 -5.18
N VAL A 222 13.48 -10.66 -4.41
CA VAL A 222 13.04 -9.26 -4.30
C VAL A 222 14.22 -8.30 -4.41
N CYS A 223 13.96 -7.14 -5.01
CA CYS A 223 14.82 -5.99 -5.08
C CYS A 223 14.22 -4.87 -4.21
N LEU A 224 14.96 -4.42 -3.20
CA LEU A 224 14.56 -3.31 -2.33
C LEU A 224 15.15 -2.01 -2.84
N LEU A 225 14.29 -1.06 -3.20
CA LEU A 225 14.67 0.30 -3.57
C LEU A 225 14.40 1.28 -2.44
N GLU A 226 15.34 2.19 -2.19
CA GLU A 226 15.19 3.33 -1.28
C GLU A 226 15.83 4.58 -1.90
N HIS A 227 15.09 5.68 -1.97
CA HIS A 227 15.53 6.95 -2.59
C HIS A 227 16.26 6.76 -3.93
N GLY A 228 15.75 5.86 -4.78
CA GLY A 228 16.27 5.58 -6.10
C GLY A 228 17.48 4.64 -6.14
N ARG A 229 17.93 4.08 -5.02
CA ARG A 229 19.07 3.16 -4.96
C ARG A 229 18.62 1.75 -4.61
N LEU A 230 19.32 0.75 -5.17
CA LEU A 230 19.15 -0.65 -4.81
C LEU A 230 19.89 -0.94 -3.50
N LEU A 231 19.15 -1.32 -2.46
CA LEU A 231 19.71 -1.64 -1.15
C LEU A 231 19.81 -3.13 -0.88
N TYR A 232 18.93 -3.93 -1.50
CA TYR A 232 18.93 -5.37 -1.34
C TYR A 232 18.46 -6.04 -2.62
N ASP A 233 19.07 -7.18 -2.95
CA ASP A 233 18.71 -8.05 -4.06
C ASP A 233 18.96 -9.50 -3.62
N GLY A 234 17.88 -10.27 -3.43
CA GLY A 234 17.99 -11.62 -2.90
C GLY A 234 16.64 -12.24 -2.54
N GLY A 235 16.63 -13.21 -1.63
CA GLY A 235 15.41 -13.90 -1.21
C GLY A 235 14.36 -12.97 -0.57
N VAL A 236 13.08 -13.32 -0.73
CA VAL A 236 11.93 -12.50 -0.33
C VAL A 236 11.96 -12.11 1.15
N ASP A 237 12.17 -13.07 2.05
CA ASP A 237 12.16 -12.80 3.49
C ASP A 237 13.30 -11.88 3.93
N GLY A 238 14.50 -12.05 3.35
CA GLY A 238 15.62 -11.16 3.61
C GLY A 238 15.35 -9.72 3.15
N GLY A 239 14.63 -9.55 2.04
CA GLY A 239 14.26 -8.23 1.53
C GLY A 239 13.20 -7.55 2.39
N PHE A 240 12.18 -8.27 2.85
CA PHE A 240 11.20 -7.70 3.80
C PHE A 240 11.86 -7.37 5.15
N ASN A 241 12.76 -8.21 5.66
CA ASN A 241 13.53 -7.89 6.87
C ASN A 241 14.40 -6.63 6.71
N ALA A 242 14.97 -6.40 5.52
CA ALA A 242 15.70 -5.18 5.22
C ALA A 242 14.76 -3.97 5.11
N TYR A 243 13.61 -4.13 4.46
CA TYR A 243 12.57 -3.11 4.34
C TYR A 243 12.06 -2.66 5.72
N HIS A 244 11.71 -3.61 6.60
CA HIS A 244 11.27 -3.29 7.96
C HIS A 244 12.35 -2.54 8.75
N ARG A 245 13.63 -2.94 8.67
CA ARG A 245 14.73 -2.19 9.30
C ARG A 245 14.86 -0.75 8.80
N LEU A 246 14.65 -0.52 7.50
CA LEU A 246 14.64 0.85 6.95
C LEU A 246 13.51 1.68 7.55
N MET A 247 12.31 1.09 7.72
CA MET A 247 11.18 1.77 8.37
C MET A 247 11.55 2.27 9.76
N LEU A 248 12.33 1.49 10.51
CA LEU A 248 12.76 1.83 11.87
C LEU A 248 13.83 2.94 11.88
N THR A 249 14.82 2.88 10.99
CA THR A 249 15.98 3.81 11.01
C THR A 249 15.73 5.23 10.45
N SER A 250 14.53 5.53 9.94
CA SER A 250 14.27 6.77 9.20
C SER A 250 13.66 7.90 10.04
N SER A 251 13.44 7.68 11.33
CA SER A 251 13.03 8.73 12.26
C SER A 251 14.22 9.64 12.58
N PRO A 252 14.14 10.96 12.36
CA PRO A 252 15.22 11.87 12.76
C PRO A 252 15.33 11.92 14.29
N ALA A 253 16.55 11.79 14.81
CA ALA A 253 16.83 11.99 16.23
C ALA A 253 16.45 13.43 16.64
N PRO A 254 15.63 13.64 17.69
CA PRO A 254 15.21 14.97 18.08
C PRO A 254 16.36 15.76 18.73
N SER A 255 16.49 17.03 18.32
CA SER A 255 17.31 18.01 19.04
C SER A 255 16.62 18.41 20.35
N PRO A 256 17.37 18.72 21.44
CA PRO A 256 16.78 18.97 22.74
C PRO A 256 16.12 20.36 22.81
N VAL A 257 14.85 20.41 23.18
CA VAL A 257 14.07 21.64 23.46
C VAL A 257 13.50 21.54 24.88
N PRO A 258 13.43 22.66 25.66
CA PRO A 258 13.18 22.62 27.10
C PRO A 258 11.71 22.29 27.45
N ALA A 259 11.54 21.64 28.60
CA ALA A 259 10.31 21.01 29.05
C ALA A 259 9.18 21.98 29.42
N VAL A 260 7.96 21.63 29.00
CA VAL A 260 6.70 21.98 29.68
C VAL A 260 6.10 20.68 30.21
N GLN A 261 5.70 20.69 31.48
CA GLN A 261 5.25 19.52 32.24
C GLN A 261 3.94 18.94 31.71
N ALA A 262 4.05 17.92 30.86
CA ALA A 262 3.17 16.76 30.86
C ALA A 262 4.08 15.56 31.13
N THR A 263 3.72 14.71 32.09
CA THR A 263 4.47 13.51 32.48
C THR A 263 4.69 12.61 31.27
N ALA A 264 5.90 12.68 30.72
CA ALA A 264 6.33 12.00 29.52
C ALA A 264 6.62 10.52 29.79
N LEU A 265 5.94 9.63 29.08
CA LEU A 265 6.45 8.30 28.78
C LEU A 265 7.59 8.46 27.80
N SER A 266 8.83 8.26 28.27
CA SER A 266 10.02 8.39 27.46
C SER A 266 10.17 7.19 26.52
N SER A 267 10.20 7.46 25.22
CA SER A 267 10.64 6.54 24.17
C SER A 267 12.04 5.99 24.47
N SER A 268 12.10 4.71 24.83
CA SER A 268 13.34 3.98 25.10
C SER A 268 13.43 2.63 24.37
N ALA A 269 12.58 2.40 23.35
CA ALA A 269 12.51 1.11 22.65
C ALA A 269 13.73 0.82 21.75
N GLU A 270 14.34 1.84 21.12
CA GLU A 270 15.47 1.62 20.19
C GLU A 270 16.79 1.24 20.87
N ALA A 271 16.90 1.40 22.20
CA ALA A 271 18.10 1.05 22.95
C ALA A 271 18.04 -0.34 23.63
N ALA A 272 16.89 -1.03 23.62
CA ALA A 272 16.61 -2.13 24.57
C ALA A 272 16.55 -3.56 23.98
N GLY A 273 16.78 -3.77 22.67
CA GLY A 273 16.73 -5.12 22.10
C GLY A 273 15.31 -5.74 22.10
N GLU A 274 14.28 -4.92 21.90
CA GLU A 274 12.90 -5.39 21.83
C GLU A 274 12.65 -6.36 20.66
N PRO A 275 11.79 -7.38 20.83
CA PRO A 275 11.38 -8.29 19.77
C PRO A 275 10.75 -7.56 18.57
N TRP A 276 10.98 -8.11 17.38
CA TRP A 276 10.51 -7.52 16.11
C TRP A 276 9.01 -7.17 16.12
N HIS A 277 8.16 -8.03 16.68
CA HIS A 277 6.70 -7.85 16.66
C HIS A 277 6.21 -6.70 17.55
N ARG A 278 6.98 -6.31 18.57
CA ARG A 278 6.67 -5.14 19.41
C ARG A 278 7.08 -3.84 18.74
N VAL A 279 8.24 -3.88 18.08
CA VAL A 279 8.78 -2.76 17.32
C VAL A 279 7.90 -2.46 16.09
N THR A 280 7.34 -3.49 15.44
CA THR A 280 6.42 -3.35 14.30
C THR A 280 5.18 -2.52 14.62
N VAL A 281 4.69 -2.53 15.86
CA VAL A 281 3.49 -1.78 16.27
C VAL A 281 3.82 -0.42 16.93
N GLY A 282 5.00 0.14 16.68
CA GLY A 282 5.35 1.51 17.11
C GLY A 282 6.13 1.61 18.43
N GLY A 283 6.60 0.50 19.01
CA GLY A 283 7.37 0.50 20.27
C GLY A 283 6.52 0.88 21.49
N LEU A 284 7.18 1.12 22.65
CA LEU A 284 6.53 1.40 23.96
C LEU A 284 5.37 0.44 24.25
N TRP A 285 5.60 -0.83 23.95
CA TRP A 285 4.52 -1.81 23.79
C TRP A 285 3.77 -2.01 25.10
N ASP A 286 4.47 -2.19 26.22
CA ASP A 286 3.82 -2.41 27.51
C ASP A 286 3.11 -1.13 27.99
N GLU A 287 3.71 0.07 27.84
CA GLU A 287 3.08 1.31 28.32
C GLU A 287 1.86 1.73 27.50
N LEU A 288 1.92 1.59 26.18
CA LEU A 288 0.77 1.89 25.31
C LEU A 288 -0.34 0.84 25.49
N GLY A 289 0.00 -0.43 25.74
CA GLY A 289 -0.98 -1.47 26.06
C GLY A 289 -1.78 -1.16 27.33
N GLU A 290 -1.10 -0.67 28.38
CA GLU A 290 -1.76 -0.22 29.61
C GLU A 290 -2.65 1.00 29.37
N LEU A 291 -2.17 2.00 28.60
CA LEU A 291 -2.96 3.18 28.29
C LEU A 291 -4.22 2.87 27.47
N GLN A 292 -4.12 1.95 26.50
CA GLN A 292 -5.27 1.45 25.74
C GLN A 292 -6.34 0.86 26.66
N PHE A 293 -5.88 0.02 27.59
CA PHE A 293 -6.75 -0.62 28.56
C PHE A 293 -7.43 0.37 29.49
N ASP A 294 -6.65 1.26 30.10
CA ASP A 294 -7.15 2.28 31.01
C ASP A 294 -8.11 3.25 30.32
N PHE A 295 -7.83 3.62 29.07
CA PHE A 295 -8.73 4.44 28.27
C PHE A 295 -10.12 3.79 28.14
N LEU A 296 -10.21 2.56 27.62
CA LEU A 296 -11.51 1.90 27.43
C LEU A 296 -12.22 1.60 28.75
N LYS A 297 -11.47 1.29 29.80
CA LYS A 297 -12.00 1.17 31.17
C LYS A 297 -12.66 2.46 31.64
N ASN A 298 -12.01 3.61 31.44
CA ASN A 298 -12.55 4.92 31.78
C ASN A 298 -13.76 5.30 30.91
N GLN A 299 -13.88 4.73 29.71
CA GLN A 299 -15.09 4.84 28.88
C GLN A 299 -16.24 3.93 29.35
N GLY A 300 -16.03 3.06 30.34
CA GLY A 300 -17.05 2.19 30.93
C GLY A 300 -17.00 0.73 30.47
N LEU A 301 -15.85 0.24 30.00
CA LEU A 301 -15.70 -1.17 29.61
C LEU A 301 -15.86 -2.12 30.83
N LEU A 302 -16.85 -3.02 30.77
CA LEU A 302 -17.15 -4.04 31.78
C LEU A 302 -16.66 -5.43 31.31
N PRO A 303 -16.41 -6.40 32.21
CA PRO A 303 -15.94 -7.74 31.82
C PRO A 303 -16.89 -8.47 30.86
N SER A 304 -18.20 -8.23 31.00
CA SER A 304 -19.25 -8.85 30.21
C SER A 304 -19.42 -8.26 28.81
N HIS A 305 -18.76 -7.14 28.49
CA HIS A 305 -18.87 -6.51 27.18
C HIS A 305 -18.06 -7.27 26.13
N TYR A 306 -18.56 -7.29 24.89
CA TYR A 306 -17.80 -7.74 23.73
C TYR A 306 -16.94 -6.58 23.20
N LEU A 307 -15.63 -6.82 23.12
CA LEU A 307 -14.64 -5.89 22.59
C LEU A 307 -14.09 -6.40 21.25
N LEU A 308 -14.18 -5.54 20.23
CA LEU A 308 -13.49 -5.72 18.95
C LEU A 308 -12.25 -4.82 18.90
N ASP A 309 -11.06 -5.42 18.86
CA ASP A 309 -9.77 -4.74 18.73
C ASP A 309 -9.32 -4.82 17.26
N VAL A 310 -9.47 -3.71 16.53
CA VAL A 310 -9.27 -3.61 15.09
C VAL A 310 -7.85 -3.13 14.81
N GLY A 311 -7.06 -3.95 14.11
CA GLY A 311 -5.61 -3.73 14.02
C GLY A 311 -4.92 -4.16 15.31
N CYS A 312 -5.33 -5.29 15.89
CA CYS A 312 -4.84 -5.77 17.19
C CYS A 312 -3.33 -6.09 17.19
N GLY A 313 -2.73 -6.22 16.00
CA GLY A 313 -1.30 -6.41 15.78
C GLY A 313 -0.74 -7.54 16.62
N SER A 314 0.31 -7.23 17.39
CA SER A 314 0.97 -8.20 18.27
C SER A 314 0.33 -8.28 19.67
N LEU A 315 -0.95 -7.93 19.79
CA LEU A 315 -1.76 -7.95 21.02
C LEU A 315 -1.30 -6.98 22.11
N ARG A 316 -0.89 -5.77 21.71
CA ARG A 316 -0.43 -4.70 22.61
C ARG A 316 -1.40 -4.41 23.76
N GLY A 317 -2.62 -4.01 23.42
CA GLY A 317 -3.71 -3.89 24.38
C GLY A 317 -4.36 -5.24 24.68
N GLY A 318 -4.32 -6.14 23.69
CA GLY A 318 -4.95 -7.46 23.75
C GLY A 318 -4.62 -8.25 25.02
N ILE A 319 -3.36 -8.25 25.48
CA ILE A 319 -3.01 -8.97 26.72
C ILE A 319 -3.75 -8.48 27.97
N HIS A 320 -4.10 -7.18 28.03
CA HIS A 320 -4.82 -6.58 29.14
C HIS A 320 -6.32 -6.85 29.01
N PHE A 321 -6.86 -6.71 27.79
CA PHE A 321 -8.26 -6.97 27.50
C PHE A 321 -8.64 -8.45 27.69
N ILE A 322 -7.87 -9.39 27.16
CA ILE A 322 -8.12 -10.84 27.29
C ILE A 322 -8.10 -11.29 28.75
N ARG A 323 -7.25 -10.65 29.57
CA ARG A 323 -7.18 -10.91 31.01
C ARG A 323 -8.41 -10.39 31.76
N TYR A 324 -8.91 -9.22 31.35
CA TYR A 324 -9.97 -8.52 32.06
C TYR A 324 -11.39 -8.98 31.66
N LEU A 325 -11.61 -9.27 30.39
CA LEU A 325 -12.91 -9.65 29.84
C LEU A 325 -13.25 -11.11 30.16
N ASP A 326 -14.54 -11.42 30.11
CA ASP A 326 -15.03 -12.79 30.21
C ASP A 326 -14.49 -13.65 29.04
N PRO A 327 -14.26 -14.96 29.24
CA PRO A 327 -13.75 -15.82 28.18
C PRO A 327 -14.63 -15.76 26.91
N GLY A 328 -14.00 -15.51 25.76
CA GLY A 328 -14.66 -15.39 24.46
C GLY A 328 -15.12 -13.98 24.10
N HIS A 329 -14.97 -12.99 25.01
CA HIS A 329 -15.47 -11.63 24.79
C HIS A 329 -14.45 -10.66 24.18
N TYR A 330 -13.18 -11.07 24.06
CA TYR A 330 -12.19 -10.35 23.26
C TYR A 330 -12.12 -10.92 21.85
N ILE A 331 -12.23 -10.05 20.86
CA ILE A 331 -12.11 -10.37 19.45
C ILE A 331 -11.01 -9.49 18.85
N GLY A 332 -9.88 -10.10 18.51
CA GLY A 332 -8.78 -9.43 17.83
C GLY A 332 -8.91 -9.58 16.31
N PHE A 333 -8.81 -8.47 15.59
CA PHE A 333 -8.82 -8.43 14.13
C PHE A 333 -7.51 -7.81 13.61
N ASP A 334 -6.88 -8.43 12.62
CA ASP A 334 -5.75 -7.85 11.89
C ASP A 334 -5.62 -8.43 10.48
N CYS A 335 -4.87 -7.77 9.59
CA CYS A 335 -4.54 -8.32 8.28
C CYS A 335 -3.18 -9.02 8.24
N ASP A 336 -2.31 -8.81 9.24
CA ASP A 336 -0.98 -9.39 9.35
C ASP A 336 -0.98 -10.67 10.22
N GLU A 337 -1.13 -11.83 9.56
CA GLU A 337 -1.11 -13.13 10.24
C GLU A 337 0.17 -13.38 11.07
N PRO A 338 1.40 -13.13 10.54
CA PRO A 338 2.61 -13.24 11.33
C PRO A 338 2.58 -12.43 12.63
N LEU A 339 2.05 -11.21 12.59
CA LEU A 339 2.02 -10.32 13.74
C LEU A 339 1.04 -10.81 14.82
N VAL A 340 -0.16 -11.24 14.43
CA VAL A 340 -1.15 -11.86 15.34
C VAL A 340 -0.60 -13.14 15.95
N ARG A 341 0.03 -13.99 15.13
CA ARG A 341 0.65 -15.24 15.59
C ARG A 341 1.74 -14.97 16.63
N ALA A 342 2.59 -13.95 16.42
CA ALA A 342 3.60 -13.56 17.38
C ALA A 342 2.97 -13.10 18.71
N GLY A 343 1.89 -12.31 18.67
CA GLY A 343 1.13 -11.95 19.87
C GLY A 343 0.60 -13.17 20.63
N ILE A 344 0.07 -14.17 19.92
CA ILE A 344 -0.46 -15.40 20.53
C ILE A 344 0.65 -16.26 21.12
N GLU A 345 1.66 -16.61 20.32
CA GLU A 345 2.69 -17.58 20.70
C GLU A 345 3.69 -17.01 21.71
N ILE A 346 3.98 -15.71 21.63
CA ILE A 346 5.01 -15.06 22.45
C ILE A 346 4.36 -14.29 23.60
N GLU A 347 3.44 -13.36 23.31
CA GLU A 347 2.95 -12.42 24.32
C GLU A 347 1.93 -13.05 25.27
N LEU A 348 0.94 -13.81 24.77
CA LEU A 348 0.01 -14.53 25.66
C LEU A 348 0.73 -15.59 26.50
N ALA A 349 1.70 -16.31 25.91
CA ALA A 349 2.52 -17.26 26.63
C ALA A 349 3.35 -16.58 27.74
N ARG A 350 3.97 -15.43 27.44
CA ARG A 350 4.73 -14.61 28.41
C ARG A 350 3.88 -14.25 29.62
N VAL A 351 2.62 -13.85 29.40
CA VAL A 351 1.70 -13.45 30.49
C VAL A 351 0.83 -14.60 31.03
N LYS A 352 1.06 -15.84 30.57
CA LYS A 352 0.35 -17.06 30.94
C LYS A 352 -1.18 -16.99 30.73
N LEU A 353 -1.61 -16.40 29.62
CA LEU A 353 -3.02 -16.38 29.19
C LEU A 353 -3.27 -17.48 28.17
N ASP A 354 -4.40 -18.17 28.32
CA ASP A 354 -4.86 -19.16 27.36
C ASP A 354 -5.44 -18.47 26.10
N PRO A 355 -4.88 -18.70 24.90
CA PRO A 355 -5.42 -18.15 23.66
C PRO A 355 -6.88 -18.51 23.40
N ALA A 356 -7.38 -19.64 23.93
CA ALA A 356 -8.78 -20.06 23.76
C ALA A 356 -9.80 -19.12 24.44
N ARG A 357 -9.32 -18.18 25.27
CA ARG A 357 -10.17 -17.11 25.86
C ARG A 357 -10.53 -16.01 24.86
N ALA A 358 -9.97 -16.02 23.66
CA ALA A 358 -10.11 -14.98 22.67
C ALA A 358 -10.45 -15.56 21.29
N THR A 359 -11.08 -14.74 20.45
CA THR A 359 -11.23 -15.02 19.02
C THR A 359 -10.26 -14.14 18.24
N PHE A 360 -9.55 -14.71 17.28
CA PHE A 360 -8.63 -13.99 16.40
C PHE A 360 -9.08 -14.15 14.96
N ILE A 361 -9.24 -13.04 14.26
CA ILE A 361 -9.69 -12.97 12.88
C ILE A 361 -8.55 -12.37 12.07
N VAL A 362 -8.12 -13.08 11.02
CA VAL A 362 -7.10 -12.59 10.11
C VAL A 362 -7.66 -12.54 8.69
N ASN A 363 -7.87 -11.32 8.18
CA ASN A 363 -8.23 -11.07 6.80
C ASN A 363 -7.89 -9.62 6.40
N ASP A 364 -7.91 -9.33 5.10
CA ASP A 364 -7.54 -8.02 4.53
C ASP A 364 -8.75 -7.19 4.07
N ASN A 365 -9.97 -7.64 4.36
CA ASN A 365 -11.20 -7.10 3.78
C ASN A 365 -12.27 -6.67 4.81
N PHE A 366 -11.95 -6.70 6.11
CA PHE A 366 -12.86 -6.38 7.21
C PHE A 366 -14.13 -7.25 7.23
N GLN A 367 -14.05 -8.50 6.79
CA GLN A 367 -15.13 -9.46 6.99
C GLN A 367 -15.20 -9.84 8.48
N LEU A 368 -16.31 -9.45 9.12
CA LEU A 368 -16.60 -9.62 10.55
C LEU A 368 -17.86 -10.46 10.76
N ASP A 369 -18.07 -11.47 9.91
CA ASP A 369 -19.27 -12.30 9.93
C ASP A 369 -19.31 -13.27 11.11
N GLY A 370 -20.52 -13.57 11.58
CA GLY A 370 -20.73 -14.46 12.73
C GLY A 370 -20.35 -13.89 14.09
N LEU A 371 -19.86 -12.64 14.17
CA LEU A 371 -19.56 -12.01 15.45
C LEU A 371 -20.82 -11.65 16.25
N PRO A 372 -20.75 -11.73 17.60
CA PRO A 372 -21.80 -11.21 18.46
C PRO A 372 -21.92 -9.68 18.32
N PRO A 373 -23.01 -9.08 18.82
CA PRO A 373 -23.10 -7.62 18.95
C PRO A 373 -21.92 -7.07 19.77
N ILE A 374 -21.28 -6.02 19.25
CA ILE A 374 -20.06 -5.44 19.81
C ILE A 374 -20.39 -4.20 20.64
N ASP A 375 -20.03 -4.21 21.92
CA ASP A 375 -20.27 -3.07 22.81
C ASP A 375 -19.19 -1.99 22.63
N PHE A 376 -17.94 -2.42 22.49
CA PHE A 376 -16.79 -1.53 22.27
C PHE A 376 -16.00 -2.02 21.06
N ALA A 377 -15.68 -1.10 20.16
CA ALA A 377 -14.69 -1.31 19.13
C ALA A 377 -13.58 -0.27 19.29
N PHE A 378 -12.36 -0.66 18.97
CA PHE A 378 -11.20 0.22 19.09
C PHE A 378 -10.23 -0.03 17.94
N ALA A 379 -9.76 1.05 17.30
CA ALA A 379 -8.73 1.02 16.27
C ALA A 379 -7.66 2.07 16.59
N GLN A 380 -6.57 1.65 17.24
CA GLN A 380 -5.42 2.53 17.47
C GLN A 380 -4.43 2.44 16.33
N GLU A 381 -3.87 3.58 15.95
CA GLU A 381 -2.78 3.75 14.96
C GLU A 381 -3.09 3.17 13.57
N LEU A 382 -4.28 2.60 13.39
CA LEU A 382 -4.72 2.04 12.12
C LEU A 382 -5.04 3.13 11.10
N PHE A 383 -5.91 4.09 11.43
CA PHE A 383 -6.37 5.11 10.47
C PHE A 383 -5.25 6.02 9.94
N PRO A 384 -4.20 6.34 10.72
CA PRO A 384 -3.00 6.99 10.21
C PRO A 384 -2.25 6.20 9.13
N GLU A 385 -2.45 4.89 9.03
CA GLU A 385 -1.64 4.00 8.21
C GLU A 385 -2.38 3.43 6.99
N ILE A 386 -3.72 3.59 6.90
CA ILE A 386 -4.54 2.94 5.86
C ILE A 386 -5.39 3.88 4.98
N PRO A 387 -5.55 3.58 3.67
CA PRO A 387 -6.34 4.37 2.73
C PRO A 387 -7.67 4.86 3.24
N LEU A 388 -8.07 6.07 2.85
CA LEU A 388 -9.40 6.60 3.17
C LEU A 388 -10.53 5.66 2.75
N THR A 389 -10.38 4.97 1.62
CA THR A 389 -11.31 3.92 1.18
C THR A 389 -11.34 2.74 2.15
N THR A 390 -10.19 2.35 2.69
CA THR A 390 -10.05 1.28 3.69
C THR A 390 -10.62 1.72 5.05
N VAL A 391 -10.43 2.99 5.44
CA VAL A 391 -11.07 3.60 6.61
C VAL A 391 -12.60 3.54 6.48
N ILE A 392 -13.16 3.91 5.32
CA ILE A 392 -14.61 3.83 5.08
C ILE A 392 -15.10 2.38 5.24
N THR A 393 -14.41 1.42 4.61
CA THR A 393 -14.78 -0.01 4.70
C THR A 393 -14.73 -0.50 6.15
N CYS A 394 -13.67 -0.14 6.89
CA CYS A 394 -13.53 -0.47 8.31
C CYS A 394 -14.70 0.10 9.13
N ILE A 395 -14.98 1.40 9.02
CA ILE A 395 -16.07 2.05 9.75
C ILE A 395 -17.40 1.37 9.41
N ALA A 396 -17.69 1.15 8.12
CA ALA A 396 -18.93 0.51 7.68
C ALA A 396 -19.09 -0.93 8.20
N ALA A 397 -18.00 -1.71 8.21
CA ALA A 397 -18.01 -3.07 8.72
C ALA A 397 -18.21 -3.11 10.25
N VAL A 398 -17.49 -2.29 10.98
CA VAL A 398 -17.54 -2.23 12.46
C VAL A 398 -18.89 -1.70 12.93
N VAL A 399 -19.39 -0.60 12.34
CA VAL A 399 -20.68 0.01 12.72
C VAL A 399 -21.84 -0.99 12.57
N LYS A 400 -21.82 -1.84 11.54
CA LYS A 400 -22.83 -2.90 11.35
C LYS A 400 -22.84 -3.96 12.46
N LYS A 401 -21.76 -4.08 13.23
CA LYS A 401 -21.62 -5.04 14.33
C LYS A 401 -21.82 -4.41 15.69
N LEU A 402 -21.82 -3.08 15.80
CA LEU A 402 -22.03 -2.41 17.07
C LEU A 402 -23.43 -2.72 17.63
N ALA A 403 -23.47 -3.09 18.90
CA ALA A 403 -24.71 -3.20 19.66
C ALA A 403 -25.38 -1.81 19.80
N PRO A 404 -26.68 -1.74 20.10
CA PRO A 404 -27.34 -0.47 20.41
C PRO A 404 -26.61 0.27 21.55
N GLY A 405 -26.12 1.47 21.27
CA GLY A 405 -25.32 2.26 22.22
C GLY A 405 -23.83 1.90 22.27
N GLY A 406 -23.39 0.94 21.46
CA GLY A 406 -22.00 0.57 21.29
C GLY A 406 -21.15 1.71 20.76
N ARG A 407 -19.86 1.70 21.08
CA ARG A 407 -18.94 2.81 20.79
C ARG A 407 -17.74 2.31 20.00
N PHE A 408 -17.40 3.06 18.96
CA PHE A 408 -16.19 2.82 18.18
C PHE A 408 -15.22 3.99 18.39
N TYR A 409 -14.05 3.67 18.92
CA TYR A 409 -12.98 4.62 19.18
C TYR A 409 -11.87 4.43 18.16
N VAL A 410 -11.39 5.52 17.58
CA VAL A 410 -10.34 5.51 16.57
C VAL A 410 -9.34 6.61 16.89
N THR A 411 -8.07 6.37 16.60
CA THR A 411 -7.07 7.43 16.57
C THR A 411 -6.78 7.79 15.12
N TYR A 412 -6.65 9.08 14.83
CA TYR A 412 -6.29 9.59 13.51
C TYR A 412 -5.44 10.86 13.70
N PHE A 413 -4.72 11.28 12.67
CA PHE A 413 -4.09 12.59 12.66
C PHE A 413 -5.00 13.61 11.98
N GLU A 414 -5.32 14.69 12.68
CA GLU A 414 -6.14 15.76 12.15
C GLU A 414 -5.34 16.65 11.19
N ASP A 415 -5.86 16.87 9.98
CA ASP A 415 -5.42 17.94 9.09
C ASP A 415 -6.55 18.97 8.95
N PRO A 416 -6.40 20.16 9.55
CA PRO A 416 -7.44 21.19 9.52
C PRO A 416 -7.60 21.82 8.14
N ASN A 417 -6.66 21.62 7.20
CA ASN A 417 -6.68 22.27 5.89
C ASN A 417 -6.13 21.34 4.79
N PRO A 418 -6.87 20.27 4.39
CA PRO A 418 -6.37 19.21 3.51
C PRO A 418 -5.97 19.64 2.08
N ALA A 419 -6.18 20.91 1.73
CA ALA A 419 -5.75 21.51 0.47
C ALA A 419 -4.40 22.28 0.57
N GLU A 420 -3.92 22.59 1.78
CA GLU A 420 -2.68 23.35 1.99
C GLU A 420 -1.48 22.42 2.15
N THR A 421 -0.60 22.44 1.16
CA THR A 421 0.69 21.72 1.17
C THR A 421 1.81 22.50 1.89
N ALA A 422 1.46 23.56 2.62
CA ALA A 422 2.40 24.37 3.37
C ALA A 422 2.58 23.79 4.79
N PRO A 423 3.80 23.77 5.35
CA PRO A 423 4.00 23.37 6.73
C PRO A 423 3.18 24.23 7.69
N VAL A 424 2.47 23.56 8.59
CA VAL A 424 1.65 24.18 9.64
C VAL A 424 2.51 24.35 10.89
N VAL A 425 2.57 25.55 11.43
CA VAL A 425 3.23 25.83 12.71
C VAL A 425 2.17 25.76 13.80
N GLN A 426 2.23 24.73 14.64
CA GLN A 426 1.30 24.54 15.75
C GLN A 426 1.54 25.59 16.85
N PRO A 427 0.54 25.84 17.72
CA PRO A 427 0.68 26.76 18.86
C PRO A 427 1.84 26.41 19.81
N SER A 428 2.26 25.15 19.83
CA SER A 428 3.43 24.64 20.57
C SER A 428 4.78 25.01 19.94
N GLY A 429 4.79 25.62 18.76
CA GLY A 429 5.99 25.91 17.96
C GLY A 429 6.48 24.73 17.11
N VAL A 430 5.80 23.58 17.18
CA VAL A 430 6.09 22.42 16.33
C VAL A 430 5.67 22.73 14.89
N VAL A 431 6.59 22.59 13.96
CA VAL A 431 6.32 22.74 12.52
C VAL A 431 6.01 21.36 11.94
N THR A 432 4.73 21.11 11.63
CA THR A 432 4.29 19.89 10.96
C THR A 432 4.25 20.11 9.46
N HIS A 433 5.00 19.32 8.71
CA HIS A 433 4.95 19.33 7.25
C HIS A 433 3.85 18.39 6.78
N PRO A 434 3.02 18.76 5.78
CA PRO A 434 2.16 17.80 5.12
C PRO A 434 3.06 16.80 4.37
N ASP A 435 3.19 15.59 4.91
CA ASP A 435 3.95 14.51 4.27
C ASP A 435 3.22 14.01 3.03
N MET A 436 3.98 13.70 1.99
CA MET A 436 3.48 13.13 0.73
C MET A 436 3.06 11.65 0.91
N PHE A 437 2.00 11.42 1.72
CA PHE A 437 1.25 10.20 2.07
C PHE A 437 1.51 9.59 3.47
N PRO A 438 0.49 9.05 4.19
CA PRO A 438 -0.94 9.21 3.94
C PRO A 438 -1.91 9.35 5.16
N TYR A 439 -3.09 9.93 4.89
CA TYR A 439 -4.32 9.86 5.70
C TYR A 439 -4.39 10.72 6.97
N HIS A 440 -3.92 11.96 6.88
CA HIS A 440 -4.53 12.97 7.72
C HIS A 440 -5.96 13.24 7.26
N LEU A 441 -6.90 13.18 8.18
CA LEU A 441 -8.32 13.38 7.93
C LEU A 441 -8.77 14.59 8.72
N ASN A 442 -9.52 15.48 8.10
CA ASN A 442 -10.24 16.47 8.87
C ASN A 442 -11.42 15.78 9.59
N PHE A 443 -11.84 16.34 10.72
CA PHE A 443 -12.93 15.77 11.51
C PHE A 443 -14.25 15.70 10.71
N GLU A 444 -14.53 16.72 9.89
CA GLU A 444 -15.75 16.78 9.07
C GLU A 444 -15.86 15.59 8.09
N VAL A 445 -14.76 15.17 7.47
CA VAL A 445 -14.73 14.02 6.57
C VAL A 445 -15.00 12.73 7.33
N LEU A 446 -14.41 12.55 8.52
CA LEU A 446 -14.70 11.40 9.38
C LEU A 446 -16.16 11.37 9.85
N GLU A 447 -16.73 12.54 10.17
CA GLU A 447 -18.12 12.66 10.57
C GLU A 447 -19.08 12.28 9.43
N VAL A 448 -18.84 12.80 8.22
CA VAL A 448 -19.61 12.43 7.02
C VAL A 448 -19.53 10.92 6.75
N MET A 449 -18.35 10.32 6.92
CA MET A 449 -18.17 8.87 6.75
C MET A 449 -18.92 8.06 7.80
N ALA A 450 -18.90 8.50 9.06
CA ALA A 450 -19.67 7.86 10.11
C ALA A 450 -21.18 7.94 9.85
N VAL A 451 -21.66 9.03 9.24
CA VAL A 451 -23.06 9.16 8.80
C VAL A 451 -23.38 8.21 7.64
N ILE A 452 -22.53 8.17 6.61
CA ILE A 452 -22.70 7.25 5.47
C ILE A 452 -22.68 5.79 5.92
N ALA A 453 -21.82 5.44 6.87
CA ALA A 453 -21.74 4.09 7.42
C ALA A 453 -22.96 3.67 8.26
N ARG A 454 -23.74 4.64 8.77
CA ARG A 454 -24.98 4.41 9.54
C ARG A 454 -26.24 4.37 8.67
N ALA A 455 -26.18 4.95 7.47
CA ALA A 455 -27.25 4.92 6.47
C ALA A 455 -27.28 3.57 5.74
#